data_AF-M1ENI1-F1
#
_entry.id   AF-M1ENI1-F1
#
_cell.length_a   1.000
_cell.length_b   1.000
_cell.length_c   1.000
_cell.angle_alpha   90.00
_cell.angle_beta   90.00
_cell.angle_gamma   90.00
#
_symmetry.space_group_name_H-M   'P 1'
#
loop_
_entity.id
_entity.type
_entity.pdbx_description
1 polymer ?
#
loop_
_entity_poly.entity_id
_entity_poly.type
_entity_poly.pdbx_seq_one_letter_code
_entity_poly.pdbx_strand_id
1 'polypeptide(L)'
;AFQDLVYGWNRHEVANVEGDPVILKSDGFPTYHLACVVDDHHMGISHVLRGSEWLVSTSKHLLLYQALGWQPPRFAHLPLLLNRDGSKLSKRQGDIFLEHFAAADFLPDALLDIIT
;
A
#
# COMPACT_ATOMS: atom_id res chain seq x y z
N ALA A 1 1.47 -13.13 -11.71
CA ALA A 1 2.80 -12.58 -11.36
C ALA A 1 2.88 -11.17 -11.90
N PHE A 2 3.66 -10.30 -11.27
CA PHE A 2 3.87 -8.92 -11.73
C PHE A 2 5.30 -8.47 -11.43
N GLN A 3 5.75 -7.44 -12.14
CA GLN A 3 7.05 -6.82 -11.90
C GLN A 3 6.84 -5.54 -11.09
N ASP A 4 7.28 -5.56 -9.85
CA ASP A 4 7.40 -4.37 -9.01
C ASP A 4 8.65 -3.57 -9.40
N LEU A 5 8.56 -2.24 -9.37
CA LEU A 5 9.67 -1.36 -9.73
C LEU A 5 10.81 -1.36 -8.69
N VAL A 6 10.54 -1.77 -7.44
CA VAL A 6 11.54 -1.82 -6.35
C VAL A 6 11.93 -3.27 -6.05
N TYR A 7 10.95 -4.16 -5.89
CA TYR A 7 11.16 -5.55 -5.48
C TYR A 7 11.23 -6.56 -6.64
N GLY A 8 11.13 -6.10 -7.90
CA GLY A 8 11.21 -6.97 -9.07
C GLY A 8 10.03 -7.95 -9.20
N TRP A 9 10.29 -9.15 -9.74
CA TRP A 9 9.23 -10.12 -10.01
C TRP A 9 8.62 -10.71 -8.74
N ASN A 10 7.31 -10.56 -8.60
CA ASN A 10 6.52 -11.05 -7.49
C ASN A 10 5.38 -11.94 -7.98
N ARG A 11 5.09 -13.01 -7.22
CA ARG A 11 3.97 -13.91 -7.49
C ARG A 11 3.31 -14.29 -6.17
N HIS A 12 2.00 -14.07 -6.10
CA HIS A 12 1.16 -14.55 -5.02
C HIS A 12 -0.10 -15.16 -5.63
N GLU A 13 -0.44 -16.38 -5.19
CA GLU A 13 -1.59 -17.12 -5.72
C GLU A 13 -2.80 -16.93 -4.81
N VAL A 14 -3.58 -15.89 -5.11
CA VAL A 14 -4.73 -15.47 -4.28
C VAL A 14 -5.69 -16.62 -4.01
N ALA A 15 -6.17 -17.30 -5.05
CA ALA A 15 -7.15 -18.39 -4.90
C ALA A 15 -6.63 -19.54 -4.04
N ASN A 16 -5.33 -19.86 -4.12
CA ASN A 16 -4.74 -20.98 -3.40
C ASN A 16 -4.43 -20.64 -1.93
N VAL A 17 -4.13 -19.37 -1.63
CA VAL A 17 -3.72 -18.95 -0.28
C VAL A 17 -4.87 -18.32 0.52
N GLU A 18 -5.72 -17.53 -0.14
CA GLU A 18 -6.77 -16.73 0.48
C GLU A 18 -8.19 -17.16 0.08
N GLY A 19 -8.33 -17.96 -0.99
CA GLY A 19 -9.63 -18.28 -1.59
C GLY A 19 -10.23 -17.08 -2.33
N ASP A 20 -11.55 -16.90 -2.19
CA ASP A 20 -12.31 -15.82 -2.82
C ASP A 20 -12.50 -14.66 -1.84
N PRO A 21 -11.77 -13.54 -2.00
CA PRO A 21 -11.88 -12.43 -1.07
C PRO A 21 -13.21 -11.68 -1.24
N VAL A 22 -13.78 -11.24 -0.12
CA VAL A 22 -14.93 -10.32 -0.14
C VAL A 22 -14.50 -8.96 -0.70
N ILE A 23 -15.17 -8.52 -1.75
CA ILE A 23 -14.92 -7.22 -2.40
C ILE A 23 -16.04 -6.19 -2.16
N LEU A 24 -17.24 -6.66 -1.80
CA LEU A 24 -18.41 -5.85 -1.44
C LEU A 24 -19.08 -6.47 -0.22
N LYS A 25 -19.35 -5.66 0.81
CA LYS A 25 -20.01 -6.12 2.03
C LYS A 25 -21.53 -6.14 1.87
N SER A 26 -22.24 -6.83 2.77
CA SER A 26 -23.70 -6.92 2.79
C SER A 26 -24.41 -5.58 3.01
N ASP A 27 -23.73 -4.60 3.61
CA ASP A 27 -24.21 -3.22 3.78
C ASP A 27 -24.06 -2.36 2.52
N GLY A 28 -23.58 -2.94 1.41
CA GLY A 28 -23.39 -2.26 0.13
C GLY A 28 -22.09 -1.46 0.04
N PHE A 29 -21.27 -1.40 1.10
CA PHE A 29 -19.98 -0.71 1.04
C PHE A 29 -18.87 -1.61 0.48
N PRO A 30 -18.00 -1.08 -0.40
CA PRO A 30 -16.86 -1.82 -0.92
C PRO A 30 -15.83 -2.11 0.19
N THR A 31 -15.07 -3.18 0.02
CA THR A 31 -13.82 -3.34 0.78
C THR A 31 -12.73 -2.47 0.16
N TYR A 32 -11.62 -2.30 0.88
CA TYR A 32 -10.44 -1.59 0.39
C TYR A 32 -10.01 -2.07 -1.01
N HIS A 33 -10.05 -3.38 -1.26
CA HIS A 33 -9.56 -3.94 -2.52
C HIS A 33 -10.36 -3.45 -3.74
N LEU A 34 -11.69 -3.39 -3.63
CA LEU A 34 -12.55 -2.90 -4.71
C LEU A 34 -12.45 -1.39 -4.86
N ALA A 35 -12.57 -0.67 -3.74
CA ALA A 35 -12.52 0.79 -3.74
C ALA A 35 -11.20 1.31 -4.35
N CYS A 36 -10.06 0.78 -3.90
CA CYS A 36 -8.75 1.18 -4.38
C CYS A 36 -8.59 0.99 -5.90
N VAL A 37 -8.99 -0.16 -6.45
CA VAL A 37 -8.85 -0.44 -7.89
C VAL A 37 -9.76 0.44 -8.74
N VAL A 38 -11.01 0.64 -8.29
CA VAL A 38 -11.98 1.49 -8.97
C VAL A 38 -11.53 2.95 -8.96
N ASP A 39 -11.11 3.46 -7.80
CA ASP A 39 -10.65 4.83 -7.64
C ASP A 39 -9.36 5.09 -8.43
N ASP A 40 -8.36 4.19 -8.33
CA ASP A 40 -7.10 4.32 -9.09
C ASP A 40 -7.35 4.42 -10.60
N HIS A 41 -8.25 3.59 -11.13
CA HIS A 41 -8.62 3.61 -12.55
C HIS A 41 -9.30 4.92 -12.93
N HIS A 42 -10.34 5.34 -12.21
CA HIS A 42 -11.10 6.53 -12.53
C HIS A 42 -10.33 7.83 -12.29
N MET A 43 -9.36 7.83 -11.38
CA MET A 43 -8.45 8.96 -11.13
C MET A 43 -7.24 8.96 -12.06
N GLY A 44 -7.09 7.98 -12.94
CA GLY A 44 -6.00 7.92 -13.92
C GLY A 44 -4.62 7.73 -13.28
N ILE A 45 -4.55 6.98 -12.19
CA ILE A 45 -3.29 6.70 -11.49
C ILE A 45 -2.36 5.91 -12.41
N SER A 46 -1.16 6.44 -12.65
CA SER A 46 -0.15 5.79 -13.49
C SER A 46 0.85 4.96 -12.71
N HIS A 47 1.13 5.34 -11.46
CA HIS A 47 2.06 4.68 -10.55
C HIS A 47 1.47 4.64 -9.15
N VAL A 48 1.53 3.48 -8.52
CA VAL A 48 1.15 3.28 -7.13
C VAL A 48 2.42 3.07 -6.32
N LEU A 49 2.76 4.07 -5.49
CA LEU A 49 3.85 4.01 -4.51
C LEU A 49 3.25 3.81 -3.13
N ARG A 50 3.55 2.67 -2.48
CA ARG A 50 2.98 2.34 -1.15
C ARG A 50 3.86 1.38 -0.37
N GLY A 51 3.65 1.26 0.95
CA GLY A 51 4.44 0.36 1.79
C GLY A 51 4.41 -1.10 1.34
N SER A 52 5.52 -1.81 1.53
CA SER A 52 5.71 -3.23 1.14
C SER A 52 4.79 -4.21 1.85
N GLU A 53 4.15 -3.79 2.93
CA GLU A 53 3.03 -4.52 3.55
C GLU A 53 1.85 -4.78 2.59
N TRP A 54 1.71 -3.95 1.54
CA TRP A 54 0.66 -4.11 0.53
C TRP A 54 1.08 -4.95 -0.68
N LEU A 55 2.33 -5.44 -0.72
CA LEU A 55 2.89 -6.18 -1.85
C LEU A 55 2.05 -7.42 -2.21
N VAL A 56 1.66 -8.18 -1.18
CA VAL A 56 0.80 -9.38 -1.32
C VAL A 56 -0.57 -9.02 -1.92
N SER A 57 -1.13 -7.89 -1.50
CA SER A 57 -2.44 -7.42 -1.98
C SER A 57 -2.44 -7.02 -3.45
N THR A 58 -1.29 -6.67 -4.02
CA THR A 58 -1.18 -6.29 -5.44
C THR A 58 -1.66 -7.41 -6.36
N SER A 59 -1.42 -8.68 -6.03
CA SER A 59 -1.92 -9.79 -6.86
C SER A 59 -3.46 -9.85 -6.88
N LYS A 60 -4.13 -9.49 -5.77
CA LYS A 60 -5.59 -9.35 -5.73
C LYS A 60 -6.07 -8.20 -6.61
N HIS A 61 -5.39 -7.04 -6.51
CA HIS A 61 -5.72 -5.87 -7.31
C HIS A 61 -5.57 -6.15 -8.81
N LEU A 62 -4.52 -6.86 -9.23
CA LEU A 62 -4.31 -7.25 -10.63
C LEU A 62 -5.41 -8.16 -11.17
N LEU A 63 -5.92 -9.10 -10.35
CA LEU A 63 -7.07 -9.93 -10.73
C LEU A 63 -8.34 -9.07 -10.92
N LEU A 64 -8.54 -8.04 -10.09
CA LEU A 64 -9.65 -7.10 -10.24
C LEU A 64 -9.51 -6.24 -11.52
N TYR A 65 -8.33 -5.69 -11.77
CA TYR A 65 -8.04 -4.99 -13.04
C TYR A 65 -8.33 -5.89 -14.25
N GLN A 66 -7.87 -7.15 -14.20
CA GLN A 66 -8.14 -8.14 -15.25
C GLN A 66 -9.64 -8.42 -15.42
N ALA A 67 -10.38 -8.62 -14.32
CA ALA A 67 -11.81 -8.89 -14.37
C ALA A 67 -12.63 -7.70 -14.92
N LEU A 68 -12.18 -6.47 -14.67
CA LEU A 68 -12.81 -5.24 -15.14
C LEU A 68 -12.34 -4.83 -16.55
N GLY A 69 -11.38 -5.55 -17.13
CA GLY A 69 -10.83 -5.26 -18.46
C GLY A 69 -9.97 -3.99 -18.49
N TRP A 70 -9.37 -3.61 -17.37
CA TRP A 70 -8.60 -2.39 -17.21
C TRP A 70 -7.10 -2.66 -17.18
N GLN A 71 -6.32 -1.68 -17.67
CA GLN A 71 -4.87 -1.71 -17.57
C GLN A 71 -4.44 -1.26 -16.17
N PRO A 72 -3.66 -2.06 -15.42
CA PRO A 72 -3.19 -1.68 -14.10
C PRO A 72 -2.07 -0.62 -14.17
N PRO A 73 -1.90 0.20 -13.11
CA PRO A 73 -0.76 1.09 -12.98
C PRO A 73 0.54 0.30 -12.77
N ARG A 74 1.67 1.01 -12.84
CA ARG A 74 2.96 0.46 -12.38
C ARG A 74 3.02 0.49 -10.85
N PHE A 75 3.50 -0.57 -10.24
CA PHE A 75 3.61 -0.67 -8.78
C PHE A 75 5.07 -0.52 -8.33
N ALA A 76 5.28 0.26 -7.29
CA ALA A 76 6.55 0.43 -6.60
C ALA A 76 6.30 0.33 -5.10
N HIS A 77 6.77 -0.74 -4.46
CA HIS A 77 6.58 -0.88 -3.02
C HIS A 77 7.77 -0.30 -2.24
N LEU A 78 7.47 0.55 -1.25
CA LEU A 78 8.46 1.20 -0.40
C LEU A 78 8.79 0.33 0.83
N PRO A 79 10.06 0.22 1.24
CA PRO A 79 10.43 -0.54 2.42
C PRO A 79 9.79 0.04 3.69
N LEU A 80 9.61 -0.79 4.70
CA LEU A 80 9.09 -0.34 5.99
C LEU A 80 10.14 0.45 6.75
N LEU A 81 9.71 1.48 7.47
CA LEU A 81 10.53 2.11 8.50
C LEU A 81 10.70 1.14 9.67
N LEU A 82 11.96 0.98 10.09
CA LEU A 82 12.35 0.07 11.16
C LEU A 82 12.90 0.86 12.35
N ASN A 83 12.72 0.29 13.53
CA ASN A 83 13.40 0.70 14.75
C ASN A 83 14.87 0.29 14.71
N ARG A 84 15.66 0.84 15.64
CA ARG A 84 17.08 0.47 15.80
C ARG A 84 17.30 -1.02 16.08
N ASP A 85 16.31 -1.68 16.69
CA ASP A 85 16.33 -3.12 16.96
C ASP A 85 15.86 -3.98 15.76
N GLY A 86 15.54 -3.35 14.63
CA GLY A 86 15.05 -4.01 13.41
C GLY A 86 13.56 -4.34 13.41
N SER A 87 12.84 -4.07 14.51
CA SER A 87 11.38 -4.25 14.54
C SER A 87 10.67 -3.18 13.70
N LYS A 88 9.47 -3.48 13.20
CA LYS A 88 8.64 -2.51 12.47
C LYS A 88 8.32 -1.31 13.37
N LEU A 89 8.56 -0.09 12.86
CA LEU A 89 8.14 1.13 13.53
C LEU A 89 6.63 1.09 13.79
N SER A 90 6.20 1.29 15.03
CA SER A 90 4.79 1.15 15.40
C SER A 90 4.32 2.23 16.36
N LYS A 91 3.01 2.50 16.36
CA LYS A 91 2.36 3.51 17.22
C LYS A 91 2.57 3.29 18.72
N ARG A 92 3.01 2.10 19.14
CA ARG A 92 3.27 1.79 20.55
C ARG A 92 4.47 2.56 21.13
N GLN A 93 5.33 3.11 20.27
CA GLN A 93 6.53 3.85 20.68
C GLN A 93 6.30 5.36 20.84
N GLY A 94 5.04 5.82 20.86
CA GLY A 94 4.63 7.15 21.32
C GLY A 94 4.88 8.29 20.33
N ASP A 95 6.11 8.42 19.84
CA ASP A 95 6.59 9.66 19.21
C ASP A 95 6.60 9.63 17.67
N ILE A 96 5.71 8.84 17.06
CA ILE A 96 5.68 8.69 15.58
C ILE A 96 4.59 9.50 14.89
N PHE A 97 3.86 10.32 15.65
CA PHE A 97 2.82 11.21 15.13
C PHE A 97 3.43 12.54 14.70
N LEU A 98 3.10 13.01 13.49
CA LEU A 98 3.58 14.31 12.98
C LEU A 98 3.23 15.47 13.93
N GLU A 99 2.08 15.37 14.60
CA GLU A 99 1.60 16.32 15.58
C GLU A 99 2.54 16.46 16.80
N HIS A 100 3.23 15.37 17.18
CA HIS A 100 4.20 15.41 18.27
C HIS A 100 5.43 16.24 17.88
N PHE A 101 5.97 16.02 16.68
CA PHE A 101 7.11 16.78 16.17
C PHE A 101 6.75 18.26 15.98
N ALA A 102 5.54 18.55 15.48
CA ALA A 102 5.04 19.92 15.36
C ALA A 102 4.91 20.60 16.73
N ALA A 103 4.37 19.90 17.74
CA ALA A 103 4.25 20.44 19.11
C ALA A 103 5.61 20.62 19.81
N ALA A 104 6.61 19.83 19.43
CA ALA A 104 7.98 19.92 19.93
C ALA A 104 8.86 20.91 19.13
N ASP A 105 8.26 21.73 18.26
CA ASP A 105 8.91 22.81 17.48
C ASP A 105 10.02 22.31 16.55
N PHE A 106 9.88 21.09 16.02
CA PHE A 106 10.74 20.59 14.95
C PHE A 106 10.47 21.36 13.65
N LEU A 107 11.55 21.69 12.94
CA LEU A 107 11.45 22.32 11.62
C LEU A 107 10.86 21.32 10.62
N PRO A 108 9.83 21.69 9.84
CA PRO A 108 9.28 20.82 8.79
C PRO A 108 10.33 20.35 7.79
N ASP A 109 11.28 21.20 7.44
CA ASP A 109 12.37 20.87 6.51
C ASP A 109 13.30 19.78 7.08
N ALA A 110 13.54 19.77 8.39
CA ALA A 110 14.33 18.73 9.03
C ALA A 110 13.62 17.37 9.04
N LEU A 111 12.29 17.37 9.16
CA LEU A 111 11.48 16.15 9.04
C LEU A 111 11.41 15.66 7.59
N LEU A 112 11.39 16.56 6.62
CA LEU A 112 11.41 16.19 5.21
C LEU A 112 12.76 15.54 4.85
N ASP A 113 13.87 16.19 5.22
CA ASP A 113 15.24 15.73 4.95
C ASP A 113 15.53 14.32 5.49
N ILE A 114 14.96 13.95 6.65
CA ILE A 114 15.17 12.61 7.23
C ILE A 114 14.26 11.53 6.62
N ILE A 115 13.17 11.89 5.96
CA ILE A 115 12.16 10.94 5.43
C ILE A 115 12.33 10.68 3.92
N THR A 116 12.86 11.63 3.15
CA THR A 116 13.01 11.55 1.68
C THR A 116 14.43 11.27 1.25
#